data_AF-A0A957F2P2-F1
#
_entry.id   AF-A0A957F2P2-F1
#
_cell.length_a   1.000
_cell.length_b   1.000
_cell.length_c   1.000
_cell.angle_alpha   90.00
_cell.angle_beta   90.00
_cell.angle_gamma   90.00
#
_symmetry.space_group_name_H-M   'P 1'
#
loop_
_entity.id
_entity.type
_entity.pdbx_description
1 polymer ?
#
loop_
_entity_poly.entity_id
_entity_poly.type
_entity_poly.pdbx_seq_one_letter_code
_entity_poly.pdbx_strand_id
1 'polypeptide(L)'
;MTKKSKAKRARQKKREPEQPLPLTAPWISQNRGMQAMILLSLVLAGFMAWQLHPTEGWGRAILWGLGFGAAIWLVFGASLAFNYWMRGRRKGDGA
;
A
#
# COMPACT_ATOMS: atom_id res chain seq x y z
N MET A 1 15.49 44.92 27.21
CA MET A 1 15.11 43.59 27.75
C MET A 1 13.67 43.25 27.33
N THR A 2 13.40 42.77 26.11
CA THR A 2 13.34 41.35 25.65
C THR A 2 12.28 40.44 26.32
N LYS A 3 10.99 40.64 26.03
CA LYS A 3 9.94 39.60 26.21
C LYS A 3 8.86 39.60 25.10
N LYS A 4 9.26 39.52 23.83
CA LYS A 4 8.31 39.33 22.68
C LYS A 4 8.64 38.12 21.79
N SER A 5 9.21 37.04 22.35
CA SER A 5 9.76 35.94 21.52
C SER A 5 9.05 34.58 21.61
N LYS A 6 8.17 34.31 22.60
CA LYS A 6 7.68 32.92 22.80
C LYS A 6 6.24 32.59 22.36
N ALA A 7 5.42 33.55 21.94
CA ALA A 7 4.03 33.27 21.54
C ALA A 7 3.81 33.08 20.01
N LYS A 8 4.85 33.23 19.20
CA LYS A 8 4.75 33.21 17.72
C LYS A 8 5.17 31.89 17.06
N ARG A 9 5.35 30.81 17.84
CA ARG A 9 5.77 29.48 17.33
C ARG A 9 4.61 28.48 17.12
N ALA A 10 3.40 28.77 17.58
CA ALA A 10 2.24 27.88 17.38
C ALA A 10 1.48 28.09 16.06
N ARG A 11 1.90 29.05 15.21
CA ARG A 11 1.24 29.35 13.92
C ARG A 11 2.04 28.94 12.69
N GLN A 12 3.12 28.18 12.85
CA GLN A 12 3.87 27.61 11.74
C GLN A 12 3.33 26.23 11.33
N LYS A 13 2.00 26.13 11.17
CA LYS A 13 1.42 25.15 10.23
C LYS A 13 1.74 25.69 8.84
N LYS A 14 2.99 25.47 8.44
CA LYS A 14 3.57 25.76 7.13
C LYS A 14 2.64 25.09 6.11
N ARG A 15 1.70 25.86 5.56
CA ARG A 15 1.09 25.55 4.28
C ARG A 15 2.25 25.66 3.30
N GLU A 16 2.88 24.53 3.04
CA GLU A 16 3.81 24.39 1.93
C GLU A 16 3.07 24.83 0.67
N PRO A 17 3.73 25.60 -0.23
CA PRO A 17 3.11 26.00 -1.47
C PRO A 17 2.63 24.73 -2.19
N GLU A 18 1.38 24.72 -2.65
CA GLU A 18 0.90 23.73 -3.63
C GLU A 18 1.76 23.87 -4.88
N GLN A 19 2.91 23.20 -4.87
CA GLN A 19 3.63 22.92 -6.11
C GLN A 19 2.72 21.99 -6.91
N PRO A 20 2.47 22.28 -8.20
CA PRO A 20 1.72 21.36 -9.04
C PRO A 20 2.42 20.00 -8.97
N LEU A 21 1.73 19.01 -8.40
CA LEU A 21 2.26 17.66 -8.28
C LEU A 21 2.70 17.23 -9.67
N PRO A 22 3.97 16.85 -9.88
CA PRO A 22 4.38 16.38 -11.20
C PRO A 22 3.47 15.21 -11.56
N LEU A 23 2.93 15.18 -12.78
CA LEU A 23 2.00 14.14 -13.25
C LEU A 23 2.61 12.72 -13.17
N THR A 24 3.91 12.62 -12.93
CA THR A 24 4.69 11.41 -12.72
C THR A 24 4.84 11.02 -11.25
N ALA A 25 4.38 11.84 -10.31
CA ALA A 25 4.39 11.53 -8.89
C ALA A 25 3.45 10.34 -8.61
N PRO A 26 3.91 9.31 -7.88
CA PRO A 26 3.04 8.24 -7.44
C PRO A 26 1.89 8.80 -6.59
N TRP A 27 0.66 8.61 -7.04
CA TRP A 27 -0.56 8.98 -6.30
C TRP A 27 -0.66 8.29 -4.92
N ILE A 28 0.03 7.15 -4.74
CA ILE A 28 0.13 6.44 -3.47
C ILE A 28 1.59 6.06 -3.21
N SER A 29 2.04 6.26 -1.97
CA SER A 29 3.36 5.79 -1.55
C SER A 29 3.39 4.27 -1.49
N GLN A 30 4.52 3.68 -1.87
CA GLN A 30 4.68 2.23 -1.91
C GLN A 30 4.40 1.57 -0.54
N ASN A 31 4.82 2.22 0.56
CA ASN A 31 4.57 1.73 1.92
C ASN A 31 3.07 1.69 2.27
N ARG A 32 2.30 2.71 1.86
CA ARG A 32 0.86 2.75 2.08
C ARG A 32 0.14 1.69 1.24
N GLY A 33 0.57 1.50 -0.01
CA GLY A 33 0.06 0.43 -0.88
C GLY A 33 0.30 -0.97 -0.32
N MET A 34 1.51 -1.22 0.21
CA MET A 34 1.86 -2.50 0.85
C MET A 34 0.99 -2.77 2.09
N GLN A 35 0.85 -1.78 2.98
CA GLN A 35 0.01 -1.90 4.17
C GLN A 35 -1.45 -2.15 3.83
N ALA A 36 -1.98 -1.43 2.83
CA ALA A 36 -3.35 -1.62 2.35
C ALA A 36 -3.57 -3.04 1.81
N MET A 37 -2.61 -3.58 1.04
CA MET A 37 -2.71 -4.95 0.51
C MET A 37 -2.64 -6.03 1.59
N ILE A 38 -1.81 -5.85 2.62
CA ILE A 38 -1.77 -6.77 3.77
C ILE A 38 -3.13 -6.80 4.46
N LEU A 39 -3.67 -5.62 4.81
CA LEU A 39 -4.97 -5.49 5.46
C LEU A 39 -6.09 -6.08 4.61
N LEU A 40 -6.14 -5.72 3.33
CA LEU A 40 -7.15 -6.18 2.40
C LEU A 40 -7.09 -7.71 2.22
N SER A 41 -5.90 -8.27 2.07
CA SER A 41 -5.70 -9.72 1.98
C SER A 41 -6.20 -10.46 3.23
N LEU A 42 -5.89 -9.95 4.42
CA LEU A 42 -6.34 -10.57 5.67
C LEU A 42 -7.86 -10.48 5.85
N VAL A 43 -8.45 -9.34 5.54
CA VAL A 43 -9.91 -9.14 5.59
C VAL A 43 -10.61 -10.09 4.61
N LEU A 44 -10.13 -10.19 3.37
CA LEU A 44 -10.69 -11.08 2.36
C LEU A 44 -10.50 -12.55 2.72
N ALA A 45 -9.33 -12.94 3.24
CA ALA A 45 -9.08 -14.32 3.67
C ALA A 45 -10.00 -14.72 4.84
N GLY A 46 -10.18 -13.84 5.82
CA GLY A 46 -11.11 -14.05 6.93
C GLY A 46 -12.57 -14.08 6.46
N PHE A 47 -12.95 -13.21 5.52
CA PHE A 47 -14.28 -13.21 4.91
C PHE A 47 -14.54 -14.51 4.15
N MET A 48 -13.58 -14.99 3.36
CA MET A 48 -13.68 -16.28 2.68
C MET A 48 -13.82 -17.43 3.67
N ALA A 49 -12.99 -17.47 4.72
CA ALA A 49 -13.11 -18.50 5.76
C ALA A 49 -14.49 -18.47 6.45
N TRP A 50 -15.05 -17.28 6.69
CA TRP A 50 -16.40 -17.13 7.22
C TRP A 50 -17.48 -17.68 6.27
N GLN A 51 -17.34 -17.43 4.96
CA GLN A 51 -18.27 -17.92 3.94
C GLN A 51 -18.22 -19.44 3.78
N LEU A 52 -17.03 -20.05 3.86
CA LEU A 52 -16.84 -21.49 3.68
C LEU A 52 -17.06 -22.32 4.96
N HIS A 53 -17.02 -21.68 6.13
CA HIS A 53 -17.29 -22.33 7.40
C HIS A 53 -18.59 -23.18 7.42
N PRO A 54 -19.77 -22.65 7.00
CA PRO A 54 -21.01 -23.40 7.05
C PRO A 54 -21.11 -24.57 6.06
N THR A 55 -20.27 -24.62 5.02
CA THR A 55 -20.39 -25.61 3.94
C THR A 55 -19.32 -26.70 3.98
N GLU A 56 -18.08 -26.38 4.37
CA GLU A 56 -16.95 -27.30 4.23
C GLU A 56 -16.20 -27.59 5.55
N GLY A 57 -16.57 -26.91 6.63
CA GLY A 57 -15.95 -27.02 7.95
C GLY A 57 -14.66 -26.21 8.11
N TRP A 58 -14.27 -25.95 9.36
CA TRP A 58 -13.17 -25.04 9.74
C TRP A 58 -11.84 -25.32 9.02
N GLY A 59 -11.45 -26.60 8.89
CA GLY A 59 -10.16 -26.98 8.30
C GLY A 59 -10.05 -26.62 6.82
N ARG A 60 -11.10 -26.92 6.04
CA ARG A 60 -11.13 -26.58 4.60
C ARG A 60 -11.30 -25.09 4.38
N ALA A 61 -12.13 -24.43 5.20
CA ALA A 61 -12.34 -22.99 5.14
C ALA A 61 -11.04 -22.19 5.35
N ILE A 62 -10.20 -22.58 6.32
CA ILE A 62 -8.89 -21.96 6.53
C ILE A 62 -7.94 -22.27 5.37
N LEU A 63 -7.92 -23.50 4.88
CA LEU A 63 -7.05 -23.90 3.76
C LEU A 63 -7.34 -23.06 2.50
N TRP A 64 -8.62 -22.90 2.16
CA TRP A 64 -9.07 -22.09 1.05
C TRP A 64 -8.87 -20.58 1.28
N GLY A 65 -9.09 -20.09 2.50
CA GLY A 65 -8.79 -18.70 2.85
C GLY A 65 -7.31 -18.36 2.71
N LEU A 66 -6.42 -19.27 3.12
CA LEU A 66 -4.98 -19.12 2.99
C LEU A 66 -4.54 -19.23 1.52
N GLY A 67 -5.11 -20.18 0.77
CA GLY A 67 -4.87 -20.32 -0.67
C GLY A 67 -5.31 -19.08 -1.46
N PHE A 68 -6.46 -18.51 -1.11
CA PHE A 68 -6.95 -17.27 -1.71
C PHE A 68 -6.05 -16.07 -1.38
N GLY A 69 -5.64 -15.93 -0.11
CA GLY A 69 -4.67 -14.93 0.31
C GLY A 69 -3.34 -15.05 -0.46
N ALA A 70 -2.83 -16.28 -0.62
CA ALA A 70 -1.62 -16.54 -1.39
C ALA A 70 -1.78 -16.16 -2.87
N ALA A 71 -2.95 -16.41 -3.48
CA ALA A 71 -3.23 -16.01 -4.85
C ALA A 71 -3.22 -14.48 -5.04
N ILE A 72 -3.80 -13.72 -4.09
CA ILE A 72 -3.74 -12.25 -4.11
C ILE A 72 -2.28 -11.78 -4.08
N TRP A 73 -1.49 -12.34 -3.17
CA TRP A 73 -0.07 -12.02 -3.06
C TRP A 73 0.73 -12.35 -4.32
N LEU A 74 0.40 -13.45 -4.98
CA LEU A 74 1.03 -13.86 -6.24
C LEU A 74 0.76 -12.82 -7.34
N VAL A 75 -0.49 -12.40 -7.53
CA VAL A 75 -0.85 -11.40 -8.54
C VAL A 75 -0.23 -10.04 -8.21
N PHE A 76 -0.32 -9.61 -6.95
CA PHE A 76 0.26 -8.34 -6.50
C PHE A 76 1.80 -8.34 -6.65
N GLY A 77 2.46 -9.41 -6.21
CA GLY A 77 3.90 -9.59 -6.34
C GLY A 77 4.36 -9.64 -7.79
N ALA A 78 3.62 -10.35 -8.65
CA ALA A 78 3.87 -10.37 -10.09
C ALA A 78 3.77 -8.98 -10.72
N SER A 79 2.73 -8.21 -10.35
CA SER A 79 2.56 -6.82 -10.82
C SER A 79 3.71 -5.91 -10.36
N LEU A 80 4.17 -6.05 -9.12
CA LEU A 80 5.34 -5.33 -8.60
C LEU A 80 6.62 -5.72 -9.34
N ALA A 81 6.89 -7.02 -9.48
CA ALA A 81 8.06 -7.53 -10.18
C ALA A 81 8.09 -7.05 -11.64
N PHE A 82 6.94 -7.07 -12.31
CA PHE A 82 6.77 -6.55 -13.66
C PHE A 82 7.07 -5.05 -13.75
N ASN A 83 6.52 -4.25 -12.84
CA ASN A 83 6.82 -2.82 -12.76
C ASN A 83 8.31 -2.54 -12.54
N TYR A 84 8.98 -3.32 -11.68
CA TYR A 84 10.43 -3.21 -11.47
C TYR A 84 11.22 -3.60 -12.73
N TRP A 85 10.85 -4.69 -13.39
CA TRP A 85 11.51 -5.17 -14.61
C TRP A 85 11.41 -4.14 -15.75
N MET A 86 10.23 -3.56 -15.96
CA MET A 86 10.04 -2.49 -16.95
C MET A 86 10.85 -1.24 -16.65
N ARG A 87 10.95 -0.83 -15.38
CA ARG A 87 11.76 0.32 -14.97
C ARG A 87 13.26 0.08 -15.17
N GLY A 88 13.73 -1.15 -14.98
CA GLY A 88 15.14 -1.52 -15.20
C GLY A 88 15.58 -1.42 -16.67
N ARG A 89 14.69 -1.73 -17.61
CA ARG A 89 14.96 -1.66 -19.06
C ARG A 89 15.12 -0.23 -19.59
N ARG A 90 14.53 0.77 -18.92
CA ARG A 90 14.57 2.19 -19.33
C ARG A 90 15.90 2.90 -19.01
N LYS A 91 16.79 2.28 -18.23
CA LYS A 91 18.08 2.86 -17.82
C LYS A 91 19.20 2.64 -18.85
N GLY A 92 18.94 1.87 -19.92
CA GLY A 92 19.91 1.54 -20.97
C GLY A 92 19.92 2.48 -22.18
N ASP A 93 18.90 3.32 -22.37
CA ASP A 93 18.69 4.07 -23.62
C ASP A 93 18.95 5.58 -23.48
N GLY A 94 19.79 5.99 -22.53
CA GLY A 94 20.02 7.43 -22.24
C GLY A 94 21.37 7.77 -21.63
N ALA A 95 22.41 6.99 -21.93
CA ALA A 95 23.81 7.32 -21.63
C ALA A 95 24.61 7.47 -22.92
#